data_AF-A0A976XB75-F1
#
_entry.id   AF-A0A976XB75-F1
#
_cell.length_a   1.000
_cell.length_b   1.000
_cell.length_c   1.000
_cell.angle_alpha   90.00
_cell.angle_beta   90.00
_cell.angle_gamma   90.00
#
_symmetry.space_group_name_H-M   'P 1'
#
loop_
_entity.id
_entity.type
_entity.pdbx_description
1 polymer ?
#
loop_
_entity_poly.entity_id
_entity_poly.type
_entity_poly.pdbx_seq_one_letter_code
_entity_poly.pdbx_strand_id
1 'polypeptide(L)'
;MGMDLLKKLEHTIAGWLKSVPHLPAEGRTWLGNNIWWIVIIGAVACGLAIISTLGVLFGSMALFGAVGLPSYVASTVVAWGIVHSLVALVFLVVQGILFVTAIQPLRAKVKRGWVLLFATLLVGALSIVLNAVLTLSIGDFIVSILMGAIGLAIGAYFIFEIHGEFAHDERLKKDVRPAEEVPDRPVDA
;
A
#
# COMPACT_ATOMS: atom_id res chain seq x y z
N MET A 1 6.63 -17.42 8.68
CA MET A 1 5.20 -17.06 8.79
C MET A 1 4.66 -16.16 7.65
N GLY A 2 5.47 -15.68 6.68
CA GLY A 2 5.05 -14.60 5.77
C GLY A 2 4.27 -14.98 4.49
N MET A 3 4.81 -15.89 3.66
CA MET A 3 4.27 -16.10 2.31
C MET A 3 2.93 -16.85 2.27
N ASP A 4 2.74 -17.83 3.15
CA ASP A 4 1.51 -18.62 3.17
C ASP A 4 0.31 -17.79 3.66
N LEU A 5 0.54 -16.86 4.59
CA LEU A 5 -0.49 -15.91 5.03
C LEU A 5 -0.85 -14.94 3.91
N LEU A 6 0.13 -14.39 3.19
CA LEU A 6 -0.12 -13.52 2.04
C LEU A 6 -0.96 -14.22 0.97
N LYS A 7 -0.62 -15.46 0.61
CA LYS A 7 -1.39 -16.26 -0.37
C LYS A 7 -2.82 -16.54 0.10
N LYS A 8 -3.00 -16.86 1.39
CA LYS A 8 -4.34 -17.08 1.97
C LYS A 8 -5.19 -15.81 1.94
N LEU A 9 -4.61 -14.67 2.31
CA LEU A 9 -5.29 -13.38 2.27
C LEU A 9 -5.64 -12.97 0.84
N GLU A 10 -4.71 -13.16 -0.10
CA GLU A 10 -4.94 -12.94 -1.53
C GLU A 10 -6.14 -13.77 -2.02
N HIS A 11 -6.16 -15.07 -1.72
CA HIS A 11 -7.26 -15.95 -2.14
C HIS A 11 -8.61 -15.54 -1.53
N THR A 12 -8.58 -15.13 -0.26
CA THR A 12 -9.78 -14.72 0.48
C THR A 12 -10.38 -13.45 -0.12
N ILE A 13 -9.54 -12.42 -0.33
CA ILE A 13 -9.97 -11.13 -0.91
C ILE A 13 -10.41 -11.31 -2.36
N ALA A 14 -9.68 -12.12 -3.15
CA ALA A 14 -10.11 -12.48 -4.50
C ALA A 14 -11.49 -13.14 -4.49
N GLY A 15 -11.78 -14.00 -3.50
CA GLY A 15 -13.10 -14.61 -3.31
C GLY A 15 -14.22 -13.59 -3.13
N TRP A 16 -13.99 -12.57 -2.32
CA TRP A 16 -14.98 -11.49 -2.08
C TRP A 16 -15.23 -10.64 -3.33
N LEU A 17 -14.20 -10.38 -4.12
CA LEU A 17 -14.28 -9.52 -5.30
C LEU A 17 -14.92 -10.20 -6.52
N LYS A 18 -15.08 -11.53 -6.53
CA LYS A 18 -15.75 -12.26 -7.62
C LYS A 18 -17.19 -11.81 -7.89
N SER A 19 -17.87 -11.31 -6.86
CA SER A 19 -19.27 -10.88 -6.95
C SER A 19 -19.43 -9.41 -7.32
N VAL A 20 -18.33 -8.68 -7.47
CA VAL A 20 -18.33 -7.24 -7.77
C VAL A 20 -18.20 -7.05 -9.28
N PRO A 21 -18.89 -6.06 -9.89
CA PRO A 21 -18.75 -5.76 -11.30
C PRO A 21 -17.28 -5.52 -11.68
N HIS A 22 -16.79 -6.23 -12.69
CA HIS A 22 -15.40 -6.10 -13.11
C HIS A 22 -15.20 -4.99 -14.15
N LEU A 23 -14.00 -4.41 -14.19
CA LEU A 23 -13.65 -3.42 -15.21
C LEU A 23 -13.60 -4.08 -16.60
N PRO A 24 -13.93 -3.34 -17.68
CA PRO A 24 -13.69 -3.79 -19.04
C PRO A 24 -12.18 -3.98 -19.28
N ALA A 25 -11.82 -4.82 -20.25
CA ALA A 25 -10.43 -5.18 -20.53
C ALA A 25 -9.53 -3.96 -20.80
N GLU A 26 -10.05 -2.96 -21.51
CA GLU A 26 -9.37 -1.69 -21.77
C GLU A 26 -9.04 -0.94 -20.48
N GLY A 27 -9.98 -0.89 -19.53
CA GLY A 27 -9.80 -0.24 -18.23
C GLY A 27 -8.72 -0.92 -17.39
N ARG A 28 -8.72 -2.26 -17.35
CA ARG A 28 -7.67 -3.04 -16.65
C ARG A 28 -6.29 -2.80 -17.26
N THR A 29 -6.20 -2.83 -18.59
CA THR A 29 -4.94 -2.63 -19.31
C THR A 29 -4.40 -1.21 -19.10
N TRP A 30 -5.28 -0.21 -19.21
CA TRP A 30 -4.92 1.18 -18.96
C TRP A 30 -4.44 1.37 -17.51
N LEU A 31 -5.16 0.84 -16.54
CA LEU A 31 -4.80 0.96 -15.13
C LEU A 31 -3.48 0.23 -14.85
N GLY A 32 -3.29 -0.98 -15.36
CA GLY A 32 -2.03 -1.71 -15.24
C GLY A 32 -0.83 -0.99 -15.87
N ASN A 33 -1.03 -0.29 -16.99
CA ASN A 33 0.02 0.52 -17.65
C ASN A 33 0.37 1.79 -16.85
N ASN A 34 -0.59 2.38 -16.14
CA ASN A 34 -0.46 3.70 -15.52
C ASN A 34 -0.40 3.67 -13.98
N ILE A 35 -0.58 2.50 -13.34
CA ILE A 35 -0.64 2.39 -11.88
C ILE A 35 0.61 2.95 -11.20
N TRP A 36 1.78 2.87 -11.84
CA TRP A 36 3.02 3.42 -11.29
C TRP A 36 2.96 4.95 -11.11
N TRP A 37 2.24 5.69 -11.97
CA TRP A 37 1.99 7.12 -11.79
C TRP A 37 1.08 7.39 -10.59
N ILE A 38 0.02 6.59 -10.43
CA ILE A 38 -0.89 6.68 -9.29
C ILE A 38 -0.11 6.43 -7.99
N VAL A 39 0.83 5.50 -8.01
CA VAL A 39 1.70 5.18 -6.87
C VAL A 39 2.72 6.28 -6.58
N ILE A 40 3.24 6.98 -7.60
CA ILE A 40 4.05 8.20 -7.37
C ILE A 40 3.22 9.26 -6.65
N ILE A 41 1.99 9.50 -7.09
CA ILE A 41 1.08 10.44 -6.43
C ILE A 41 0.83 10.00 -4.99
N GLY A 42 0.58 8.71 -4.77
CA GLY A 42 0.43 8.12 -3.43
C GLY A 42 1.68 8.29 -2.56
N ALA A 43 2.88 8.12 -3.11
CA ALA A 43 4.14 8.32 -2.41
C ALA A 43 4.35 9.78 -2.01
N VAL A 44 4.02 10.73 -2.89
CA VAL A 44 4.08 12.17 -2.60
C VAL A 44 3.07 12.54 -1.52
N ALA A 45 1.83 12.07 -1.63
CA ALA A 45 0.80 12.28 -0.62
C ALA A 45 1.21 11.71 0.74
N CYS A 46 1.83 10.53 0.74
CA CYS A 46 2.40 9.91 1.94
C CYS A 46 3.53 10.76 2.53
N GLY A 47 4.44 11.30 1.70
CA GLY A 47 5.48 12.22 2.13
C GLY A 47 4.93 13.50 2.78
N LEU A 48 3.88 14.09 2.20
CA LEU A 48 3.19 15.23 2.80
C LEU A 48 2.54 14.85 4.14
N ALA A 49 1.89 13.69 4.22
CA ALA A 49 1.29 13.20 5.46
C ALA A 49 2.35 12.99 6.56
N ILE A 50 3.54 12.50 6.21
CA ILE A 50 4.68 12.38 7.14
C ILE A 50 5.07 13.74 7.69
N ILE A 51 5.24 14.75 6.81
CA ILE A 51 5.60 16.12 7.23
C ILE A 51 4.52 16.69 8.15
N SER A 52 3.25 16.57 7.80
CA SER A 52 2.13 17.03 8.64
C SER A 52 2.12 16.33 10.00
N THR A 53 2.33 15.01 10.03
CA THR A 53 2.37 14.22 11.27
C THR A 53 3.55 14.61 12.16
N LEU A 54 4.72 14.87 11.56
CA LEU A 54 5.88 15.40 12.29
C LEU A 54 5.59 16.77 12.90
N GLY A 55 4.88 17.65 12.18
CA GLY A 55 4.43 18.93 12.72
C GLY A 55 3.55 18.77 13.97
N VAL A 56 2.58 17.86 13.93
CA VAL A 56 1.71 17.53 15.08
C VAL A 56 2.52 16.94 16.23
N LEU A 57 3.45 16.02 15.93
CA LEU A 57 4.29 15.37 16.92
C LEU A 57 5.16 16.39 17.66
N PHE A 58 5.91 17.22 16.92
CA PHE A 58 6.79 18.23 17.53
C PHE A 58 6.00 19.33 18.25
N GLY A 59 4.84 19.72 17.73
CA GLY A 59 3.93 20.63 18.43
C GLY A 59 3.46 20.05 19.77
N SER A 60 3.10 18.77 19.79
CA SER A 60 2.70 18.07 21.01
C SER A 60 3.86 17.94 22.02
N MET A 61 5.08 17.66 21.55
CA MET A 61 6.28 17.60 22.40
C MET A 61 6.63 18.97 23.01
N ALA A 62 6.50 20.05 22.24
CA ALA A 62 6.73 21.40 22.72
C ALA A 62 5.76 21.78 23.84
N LEU A 63 4.48 21.40 23.71
CA LEU A 63 3.47 21.59 24.74
C LEU A 63 3.75 20.73 25.98
N PHE A 64 4.23 19.49 25.80
CA PHE A 64 4.56 18.60 26.90
C PHE A 64 5.66 19.16 27.82
N GLY A 65 6.64 19.88 27.27
CA GLY A 65 7.73 20.52 28.02
C GLY A 65 7.41 21.94 28.54
N ALA A 66 6.23 22.48 28.27
CA ALA A 66 5.89 23.85 28.61
C ALA A 66 5.55 24.01 30.11
N VAL A 67 6.32 24.85 30.81
CA VAL A 67 6.06 25.27 32.19
C VAL A 67 4.81 26.18 32.21
N GLY A 68 3.66 25.64 32.62
CA GLY A 68 2.43 26.43 32.79
C GLY A 68 1.12 25.73 32.45
N LEU A 69 1.12 24.49 31.92
CA LEU A 69 -0.11 23.75 31.70
C LEU A 69 -0.73 23.30 33.04
N PRO A 70 -1.98 23.70 33.36
CA PRO A 70 -2.62 23.30 34.59
C PRO A 70 -3.04 21.83 34.50
N SER A 71 -2.67 21.05 35.53
CA SER A 71 -3.12 19.68 35.85
C SER A 71 -2.49 18.49 35.10
N TYR A 72 -2.43 17.36 35.82
CA TYR A 72 -2.03 16.02 35.37
C TYR A 72 -2.83 15.50 34.15
N VAL A 73 -4.08 15.96 33.97
CA VAL A 73 -4.93 15.52 32.86
C VAL A 73 -4.41 16.06 31.52
N ALA A 74 -3.98 17.32 31.48
CA ALA A 74 -3.41 17.92 30.26
C ALA A 74 -2.13 17.21 29.82
N SER A 75 -1.26 16.80 30.76
CA SER A 75 -0.04 16.07 30.43
C SER A 75 -0.32 14.65 29.94
N THR A 76 -1.34 13.96 30.46
CA THR A 76 -1.72 12.61 29.97
C THR A 76 -2.31 12.63 28.57
N VAL A 77 -3.17 13.60 28.24
CA VAL A 77 -3.76 13.73 26.89
C VAL A 77 -2.68 14.06 25.86
N VAL A 78 -1.77 14.98 26.19
CA VAL A 78 -0.64 15.34 25.30
C VAL A 78 0.32 14.16 25.12
N ALA A 79 0.66 13.44 26.20
CA ALA A 79 1.50 12.25 26.12
C ALA A 79 0.88 11.16 25.24
N TRP A 80 -0.43 10.94 25.35
CA TRP A 80 -1.13 9.99 24.50
C TRP A 80 -1.16 10.43 23.03
N GLY A 81 -1.34 11.74 22.77
CA GLY A 81 -1.23 12.31 21.42
C GLY A 81 0.12 12.07 20.77
N ILE A 82 1.22 12.12 21.55
CA ILE A 82 2.57 11.78 21.10
C ILE A 82 2.66 10.29 20.73
N VAL A 83 2.17 9.39 21.59
CA VAL A 83 2.16 7.94 21.31
C VAL A 83 1.37 7.63 20.04
N HIS A 84 0.17 8.19 19.90
CA HIS A 84 -0.66 8.03 18.72
C HIS A 84 0.06 8.52 17.45
N SER A 85 0.68 9.71 17.51
CA SER A 85 1.40 10.29 16.38
C SER A 85 2.64 9.46 15.98
N LEU A 86 3.36 8.88 16.95
CA LEU A 86 4.49 8.00 16.67
C LEU A 86 4.05 6.71 15.97
N VAL A 87 2.95 6.10 16.41
CA VAL A 87 2.40 4.91 15.75
C VAL A 87 1.97 5.23 14.32
N ALA A 88 1.23 6.33 14.12
CA ALA A 88 0.83 6.79 12.80
C ALA A 88 2.04 7.02 11.87
N LEU A 89 3.10 7.65 12.40
CA LEU A 89 4.33 7.92 11.66
C LEU A 89 5.03 6.64 11.20
N VAL A 90 5.11 5.61 12.04
CA VAL A 90 5.68 4.31 11.68
C VAL A 90 4.93 3.71 10.48
N PHE A 91 3.60 3.70 10.52
CA PHE A 91 2.79 3.19 9.40
C PHE A 91 2.98 3.99 8.13
N LEU A 92 3.00 5.32 8.21
CA LEU A 92 3.25 6.20 7.07
C LEU A 92 4.63 5.94 6.46
N VAL A 93 5.68 5.81 7.27
CA VAL A 93 7.04 5.51 6.77
C VAL A 93 7.08 4.16 6.07
N VAL A 94 6.50 3.11 6.67
CA VAL A 94 6.44 1.78 6.04
C VAL A 94 5.68 1.83 4.71
N GLN A 95 4.51 2.47 4.66
CA GLN A 95 3.74 2.62 3.42
C GLN A 95 4.50 3.43 2.37
N GLY A 96 5.17 4.52 2.76
CA GLY A 96 5.99 5.33 1.87
C GLY A 96 7.12 4.53 1.24
N ILE A 97 7.83 3.72 2.03
CA ILE A 97 8.87 2.81 1.52
C ILE A 97 8.27 1.80 0.55
N LEU A 98 7.13 1.19 0.88
CA LEU A 98 6.47 0.23 -0.01
C LEU A 98 6.03 0.87 -1.33
N PHE A 99 5.45 2.09 -1.30
CA PHE A 99 5.10 2.81 -2.52
C PHE A 99 6.33 3.11 -3.38
N VAL A 100 7.39 3.69 -2.80
CA VAL A 100 8.62 4.02 -3.54
C VAL A 100 9.25 2.77 -4.16
N THR A 101 9.35 1.69 -3.38
CA THR A 101 9.92 0.42 -3.86
C THR A 101 9.03 -0.29 -4.87
N ALA A 102 7.73 0.00 -4.92
CA ALA A 102 6.80 -0.55 -5.91
C ALA A 102 6.92 0.13 -7.29
N ILE A 103 7.38 1.39 -7.37
CA ILE A 103 7.37 2.17 -8.63
C ILE A 103 8.10 1.44 -9.77
N GLN A 104 9.36 1.04 -9.55
CA GLN A 104 10.17 0.37 -10.56
C GLN A 104 9.57 -0.97 -11.03
N PRO A 105 9.22 -1.91 -10.12
CA PRO A 105 8.64 -3.19 -10.56
C PRO A 105 7.24 -3.03 -11.17
N LEU A 106 6.45 -2.03 -10.78
CA LEU A 106 5.17 -1.73 -11.44
C LEU A 106 5.38 -1.25 -12.87
N ARG A 107 6.35 -0.35 -13.09
CA ARG A 107 6.69 0.14 -14.44
C ARG A 107 7.21 -0.99 -15.34
N ALA A 108 7.94 -1.94 -14.76
CA ALA A 108 8.42 -3.14 -15.44
C ALA A 108 7.35 -4.25 -15.58
N LYS A 109 6.12 -4.03 -15.11
CA LYS A 109 5.01 -5.02 -15.11
C LYS A 109 5.36 -6.39 -14.52
N VAL A 110 6.22 -6.43 -13.50
CA VAL A 110 6.56 -7.68 -12.82
C VAL A 110 5.65 -7.94 -11.62
N LYS A 111 5.36 -9.22 -11.32
CA LYS A 111 4.51 -9.62 -10.18
C LYS A 111 4.92 -8.97 -8.86
N ARG A 112 6.23 -8.77 -8.64
CA ARG A 112 6.75 -8.10 -7.43
C ARG A 112 6.11 -6.72 -7.18
N GLY A 113 5.82 -5.96 -8.23
CA GLY A 113 5.21 -4.64 -8.09
C GLY A 113 3.79 -4.72 -7.54
N TRP A 114 3.00 -5.65 -8.07
CA TRP A 114 1.66 -5.95 -7.55
C TRP A 114 1.70 -6.45 -6.10
N VAL A 115 2.63 -7.36 -5.78
CA VAL A 115 2.79 -7.87 -4.41
C VAL A 115 3.12 -6.75 -3.43
N LEU A 116 3.93 -5.76 -3.83
CA LEU A 116 4.22 -4.59 -3.00
C LEU A 116 2.98 -3.73 -2.78
N LEU A 117 2.14 -3.51 -3.80
CA LEU A 117 0.86 -2.80 -3.62
C LEU A 117 -0.10 -3.55 -2.70
N PHE A 118 -0.18 -4.86 -2.84
CA PHE A 118 -0.98 -5.69 -1.95
C PHE A 118 -0.46 -5.61 -0.51
N ALA A 119 0.86 -5.64 -0.31
CA ALA A 119 1.46 -5.45 1.00
C ALA A 119 1.15 -4.05 1.58
N THR A 120 1.20 -3.00 0.76
CA THR A 120 0.81 -1.64 1.19
C THR A 120 -0.64 -1.60 1.65
N LEU A 121 -1.55 -2.28 0.94
CA LEU A 121 -2.95 -2.36 1.33
C LEU A 121 -3.13 -3.06 2.67
N LEU A 122 -2.42 -4.16 2.93
CA LEU A 122 -2.46 -4.87 4.22
C LEU A 122 -1.90 -4.02 5.36
N VAL A 123 -0.80 -3.31 5.12
CA VAL A 123 -0.23 -2.35 6.09
C VAL A 123 -1.22 -1.21 6.35
N GLY A 124 -1.89 -0.71 5.31
CA GLY A 124 -2.96 0.28 5.43
C GLY A 124 -4.12 -0.23 6.28
N ALA A 125 -4.54 -1.48 6.09
CA ALA A 125 -5.60 -2.09 6.88
C ALA A 125 -5.23 -2.18 8.37
N LEU A 126 -4.00 -2.61 8.67
CA LEU A 126 -3.51 -2.66 10.04
C LEU A 126 -3.40 -1.24 10.64
N SER A 127 -2.92 -0.27 9.86
CA SER A 127 -2.83 1.14 10.25
C SER A 127 -4.19 1.70 10.64
N ILE A 128 -5.24 1.44 9.85
CA ILE A 128 -6.60 1.91 10.13
C ILE A 128 -7.09 1.37 11.47
N VAL A 129 -6.95 0.06 11.71
CA VAL A 129 -7.42 -0.56 12.96
C VAL A 129 -6.67 -0.01 14.16
N LEU A 130 -5.34 0.08 14.08
CA LEU A 130 -4.54 0.55 15.21
C LEU A 130 -4.77 2.02 15.52
N ASN A 131 -4.78 2.90 14.50
CA ASN A 131 -5.06 4.32 14.74
C ASN A 131 -6.49 4.53 15.27
N ALA A 132 -7.48 3.78 14.76
CA ALA A 132 -8.84 3.84 15.27
C ALA A 132 -8.91 3.46 16.76
N VAL A 133 -8.25 2.38 17.18
CA VAL A 133 -8.17 1.98 18.60
C VAL A 133 -7.48 3.06 19.44
N LEU A 134 -6.40 3.64 18.91
CA LEU A 134 -5.62 4.67 19.61
C LEU A 134 -6.37 6.00 19.78
N THR A 135 -7.49 6.23 19.08
CA THR A 135 -8.34 7.39 19.35
C THR A 135 -8.97 7.36 20.75
N LEU A 136 -9.11 6.16 21.35
CA LEU A 136 -9.80 5.95 22.63
C LEU A 136 -11.23 6.52 22.69
N SER A 137 -11.85 6.69 21.52
CA SER A 137 -13.17 7.28 21.33
C SER A 137 -14.02 6.33 20.51
N ILE A 138 -15.18 5.91 21.05
CA ILE A 138 -16.07 4.98 20.34
C ILE A 138 -16.58 5.61 19.04
N GLY A 139 -16.90 6.90 19.07
CA GLY A 139 -17.36 7.63 17.89
C GLY A 139 -16.29 7.67 16.80
N ASP A 140 -15.07 8.09 17.15
CA ASP A 140 -13.98 8.18 16.19
C ASP A 140 -13.51 6.80 15.72
N PHE A 141 -13.56 5.78 16.58
CA PHE A 141 -13.29 4.40 16.22
C PHE A 141 -14.26 3.94 15.12
N ILE A 142 -15.57 4.09 15.32
CA ILE A 142 -16.59 3.65 14.35
C ILE A 142 -16.40 4.38 13.02
N VAL A 143 -16.25 5.71 13.06
CA VAL A 143 -16.07 6.52 11.84
C VAL A 143 -14.79 6.12 11.10
N SER A 144 -13.67 5.96 11.82
CA SER A 144 -12.38 5.59 11.25
C SER A 144 -12.40 4.21 10.60
N ILE A 145 -13.02 3.22 11.26
CA ILE A 145 -13.15 1.87 10.71
C ILE A 145 -14.04 1.86 9.47
N LEU A 146 -15.18 2.55 9.49
CA LEU A 146 -16.09 2.59 8.34
C LEU A 146 -15.44 3.28 7.13
N MET A 147 -14.89 4.49 7.32
CA MET A 147 -14.24 5.23 6.24
C MET A 147 -12.98 4.50 5.74
N GLY A 148 -12.20 3.93 6.65
CA GLY A 148 -11.04 3.13 6.32
C GLY A 148 -11.41 1.87 5.54
N ALA A 149 -12.46 1.14 5.95
CA ALA A 149 -12.93 -0.05 5.25
C ALA A 149 -13.40 0.25 3.82
N ILE A 150 -14.09 1.38 3.61
CA ILE A 150 -14.49 1.83 2.27
C ILE A 150 -13.25 2.10 1.41
N GLY A 151 -12.27 2.85 1.93
CA GLY A 151 -11.03 3.14 1.23
C GLY A 151 -10.25 1.87 0.89
N LEU A 152 -10.16 0.92 1.81
CA LEU A 152 -9.51 -0.39 1.59
C LEU A 152 -10.25 -1.22 0.56
N ALA A 153 -11.58 -1.25 0.58
CA ALA A 153 -12.38 -2.01 -0.39
C ALA A 153 -12.16 -1.47 -1.80
N ILE A 154 -12.16 -0.14 -1.97
CA ILE A 154 -11.87 0.51 -3.25
C ILE A 154 -10.45 0.20 -3.71
N GLY A 155 -9.45 0.35 -2.82
CA GLY A 155 -8.06 0.03 -3.12
C GLY A 155 -7.88 -1.44 -3.50
N ALA A 156 -8.50 -2.35 -2.77
CA ALA A 156 -8.44 -3.79 -3.04
C ALA A 156 -9.07 -4.11 -4.39
N TYR A 157 -10.24 -3.56 -4.68
CA TYR A 157 -10.89 -3.73 -5.97
C TYR A 157 -9.95 -3.39 -7.13
N PHE A 158 -9.39 -2.18 -7.15
CA PHE A 158 -8.52 -1.75 -8.25
C PHE A 158 -7.21 -2.54 -8.34
N ILE A 159 -6.60 -2.89 -7.20
CA ILE A 159 -5.38 -3.71 -7.17
C ILE A 159 -5.65 -5.11 -7.76
N PHE A 160 -6.77 -5.74 -7.41
CA PHE A 160 -7.08 -7.08 -7.91
C PHE A 160 -7.54 -7.08 -9.37
N GLU A 161 -8.21 -6.02 -9.85
CA GLU A 161 -8.57 -5.88 -11.26
C GLU A 161 -7.34 -5.88 -12.18
N ILE A 162 -6.21 -5.31 -11.73
CA ILE A 162 -4.97 -5.29 -12.50
C ILE A 162 -4.03 -6.46 -12.21
N HIS A 163 -4.40 -7.40 -11.34
CA HIS A 163 -3.52 -8.50 -10.96
C HIS A 163 -3.01 -9.30 -12.18
N GLY A 164 -3.88 -9.54 -13.16
CA GLY A 164 -3.54 -10.25 -14.40
C GLY A 164 -2.56 -9.53 -15.32
N GLU A 165 -2.38 -8.20 -15.16
CA GLU A 165 -1.43 -7.41 -15.96
C GLU A 165 0.02 -7.55 -15.51
N PHE A 166 0.26 -8.04 -14.29
CA PHE A 166 1.59 -8.21 -13.74
C PHE A 166 2.05 -9.65 -13.92
N ALA A 167 3.06 -9.83 -14.78
CA ALA A 167 3.51 -11.14 -15.23
C ALA A 167 3.97 -12.02 -14.06
N HIS A 168 3.44 -13.24 -14.01
CA HIS A 168 3.97 -14.33 -13.19
C HIS A 168 5.19 -14.94 -13.91
N ASP A 169 6.37 -14.30 -13.86
CA ASP A 169 7.71 -14.80 -14.24
C ASP A 169 7.95 -15.50 -15.61
N GLU A 170 6.94 -15.92 -16.37
CA GLU A 170 7.12 -16.73 -17.58
C GLU A 170 7.44 -15.91 -18.84
N ARG A 171 7.06 -14.63 -18.88
CA ARG A 171 7.39 -13.75 -20.03
C ARG A 171 8.89 -13.41 -20.09
N LEU A 172 9.56 -13.29 -18.95
CA LEU A 172 11.02 -13.06 -18.89
C LEU A 172 11.82 -14.28 -19.35
N LYS A 173 11.30 -15.50 -19.20
CA LYS A 173 11.96 -16.72 -19.70
C LYS A 173 11.88 -16.86 -21.23
N LYS A 174 10.91 -16.23 -21.88
CA LYS A 174 10.70 -16.38 -23.33
C LYS A 174 11.66 -15.51 -24.15
N ASP A 175 12.04 -14.34 -23.64
CA ASP A 175 12.97 -13.41 -24.30
C ASP A 175 14.45 -13.74 -24.05
N VAL A 176 14.77 -14.64 -23.10
CA VAL A 176 16.15 -15.02 -22.75
C VAL A 176 16.60 -16.31 -23.43
N ARG A 177 15.75 -17.02 -24.19
CA ARG A 177 16.27 -18.03 -25.12
C ARG A 177 16.84 -17.31 -26.32
N PRO A 178 18.17 -17.34 -26.55
CA PRO A 178 18.70 -16.95 -27.84
C PRO A 178 18.03 -17.85 -28.88
N ALA A 179 17.71 -17.27 -30.04
CA ALA A 179 17.41 -18.05 -31.23
C ALA A 179 18.66 -18.84 -31.63
N GLU A 180 18.87 -19.98 -30.97
CA GLU A 180 19.85 -21.01 -31.31
C GLU A 180 19.00 -22.16 -31.87
N GLU A 181 19.14 -22.62 -33.10
CA GLU A 181 20.05 -22.35 -34.19
C GLU A 181 19.33 -22.98 -35.40
N VAL A 182 19.03 -22.24 -36.47
CA VAL A 182 18.57 -22.90 -37.72
C VAL A 182 19.85 -23.41 -38.36
N PRO A 183 20.10 -24.74 -38.43
CA PRO A 183 21.31 -25.22 -39.05
C PRO A 183 21.27 -24.85 -40.53
N ASP A 184 22.24 -24.01 -40.90
CA ASP A 184 22.57 -23.61 -42.25
C ASP A 184 22.80 -24.87 -43.08
N ARG A 185 21.88 -25.15 -44.00
CA ARG A 185 22.08 -26.21 -44.99
C ARG A 185 22.77 -25.55 -46.18
N PRO A 186 24.02 -25.93 -46.50
CA PRO A 186 24.75 -25.30 -47.59
C PRO A 186 24.03 -25.53 -48.92
N VAL A 187 24.03 -24.46 -49.69
CA VAL A 187 23.61 -24.36 -51.08
C VAL A 187 24.72 -25.01 -51.94
N ASP A 188 24.31 -25.84 -52.89
CA ASP A 188 25.03 -26.38 -54.07
C ASP A 188 25.82 -27.71 -53.94
N ALA A 189 25.26 -28.76 -54.56
CA ALA A 189 25.81 -29.44 -55.76
C ALA A 189 24.77 -30.42 -56.35
#